data_AF-A0A562MC72-F1
#
_entry.id   AF-A0A562MC72-F1
#
_cell.length_a   1.000
_cell.length_b   1.000
_cell.length_c   1.000
_cell.angle_alpha   90.00
_cell.angle_beta   90.00
_cell.angle_gamma   90.00
#
_symmetry.space_group_name_H-M   'P 1'
#
loop_
_entity.id
_entity.type
_entity.pdbx_description
1 polymer ?
#
loop_
_entity_poly.entity_id
_entity_poly.type
_entity_poly.pdbx_seq_one_letter_code
_entity_poly.pdbx_strand_id
1 'polypeptide(L)'
;MAGKPKRMSQIKQLIRLYQSGNGIKTIARILGMSKNTVRSYLKKMAEGGFNTEELLRQDDPLLEKSFHAGNPAYKADKFEYLKSRLDYYEKELKRTGVTKQLLWQEYIESDPTGYSYPQFNYHLRQQLVSRKGSMVMEHTAGDKLYIDFSGKKLHYIDRSTGELVACEVFVACLPFSDYAFALAVPSQQTPDFLYALSCCLEAIGGVPKAIVPDNLKAAVTRADKYEPLLNQSMEDFANHYGTAVVPARAGRPKDKSLVENQVKMIYTRVFAPLRDRQFFDIHSLNEAIKTCMLKHNQTRMQQKPYCREERFLSAEKSTLGELPRERFELKYYAELKVGENGHIYLQRNKHYYSVPFVYIGTRVKIIYTRSMVSIYCQGKQIATHIRSYQENTYTTVAEHLKSEHQAYKNRSHGTYLTRAKAHSAEFAELLEALFEHARYPEQLFRTCDGLFRLKRDFPTEEFDRACKYVLKNKLYTYYYFRNVLENGTANNQEETPVKSSLPDHANIRGRAYYAGSQPTLFDPPSGGPEMRPE
;
A
#
# COMPACT_ATOMS: atom_id res chain seq x y z
N MET A 1 -35.14 -43.79 18.36
CA MET A 1 -33.78 -43.69 17.77
C MET A 1 -33.75 -44.49 16.48
N ALA A 2 -33.65 -43.83 15.33
CA ALA A 2 -33.50 -44.52 14.05
C ALA A 2 -32.07 -45.07 13.96
N GLY A 3 -31.91 -46.40 13.92
CA GLY A 3 -30.61 -47.03 13.75
C GLY A 3 -30.00 -46.64 12.40
N LYS A 4 -28.67 -46.51 12.34
CA LYS A 4 -27.95 -46.21 11.09
C LYS A 4 -28.34 -47.23 10.00
N PRO A 5 -28.75 -46.79 8.79
CA PRO A 5 -29.02 -47.70 7.69
C PRO A 5 -27.78 -48.55 7.37
N LYS A 6 -28.01 -49.82 7.03
CA LYS A 6 -26.92 -50.75 6.69
C LYS A 6 -26.52 -50.53 5.24
N ARG A 7 -25.26 -50.80 4.89
CA ARG A 7 -24.78 -50.64 3.51
C ARG A 7 -25.59 -51.53 2.58
N MET A 8 -26.00 -51.02 1.43
CA MET A 8 -26.82 -51.79 0.46
C MET A 8 -26.09 -53.03 -0.05
N SER A 9 -24.75 -52.98 -0.17
CA SER A 9 -23.92 -54.16 -0.41
C SER A 9 -24.08 -55.27 0.64
N GLN A 10 -24.22 -54.93 1.94
CA GLN A 10 -24.49 -55.91 3.00
C GLN A 10 -25.93 -56.45 2.91
N ILE A 11 -26.88 -55.65 2.44
CA ILE A 11 -28.27 -56.07 2.23
C ILE A 11 -28.36 -57.01 1.03
N LYS A 12 -27.64 -56.76 -0.07
CA LYS A 12 -27.51 -57.71 -1.20
C LYS A 12 -26.92 -59.06 -0.74
N GLN A 13 -25.92 -59.03 0.15
CA GLN A 13 -25.39 -60.27 0.75
C GLN A 13 -26.41 -60.99 1.64
N LEU A 14 -27.23 -60.24 2.40
CA LEU A 14 -28.36 -60.82 3.15
C LEU A 14 -29.34 -61.53 2.21
N ILE A 15 -29.71 -60.90 1.09
CA ILE A 15 -30.65 -61.46 0.11
C ILE A 15 -30.08 -62.76 -0.48
N ARG A 16 -28.80 -62.78 -0.87
CA ARG A 16 -28.13 -63.97 -1.41
C ARG A 16 -28.06 -65.12 -0.40
N LEU A 17 -27.69 -64.83 0.85
CA LEU A 17 -27.63 -65.85 1.90
C LEU A 17 -29.02 -66.40 2.25
N TYR A 18 -30.05 -65.56 2.13
CA TYR A 18 -31.44 -65.99 2.30
C TYR A 18 -31.93 -66.87 1.13
N GLN A 19 -31.62 -66.49 -0.11
CA GLN A 19 -31.89 -67.32 -1.30
C GLN A 19 -31.23 -68.69 -1.22
N SER A 20 -30.01 -68.77 -0.65
CA SER A 20 -29.29 -70.03 -0.46
C SER A 20 -29.77 -70.84 0.77
N GLY A 21 -30.92 -70.51 1.35
CA GLY A 21 -31.55 -71.28 2.43
C GLY A 21 -31.00 -71.06 3.84
N ASN A 22 -30.14 -70.05 4.09
CA ASN A 22 -29.62 -69.82 5.43
C ASN A 22 -30.67 -69.22 6.38
N GLY A 23 -30.76 -69.76 7.59
CA GLY A 23 -31.62 -69.21 8.64
C GLY A 23 -31.14 -67.85 9.18
N ILE A 24 -32.08 -67.07 9.74
CA ILE A 24 -31.86 -65.71 10.27
C ILE A 24 -30.68 -65.61 11.24
N LYS A 25 -30.50 -66.62 12.13
CA LYS A 25 -29.39 -66.65 13.10
C LYS A 25 -28.02 -66.77 12.40
N THR A 26 -27.95 -67.57 11.33
CA THR A 26 -26.74 -67.81 10.54
C THR A 26 -26.37 -66.57 9.74
N ILE A 27 -27.35 -65.95 9.06
CA ILE A 27 -27.18 -64.69 8.31
C ILE A 27 -26.71 -63.56 9.24
N ALA A 28 -27.34 -63.40 10.40
CA ALA A 28 -26.97 -62.39 11.40
C ALA A 28 -25.51 -62.53 11.85
N ARG A 29 -25.06 -63.77 12.08
CA ARG A 29 -23.67 -64.09 12.47
C ARG A 29 -22.67 -63.80 11.35
N ILE A 30 -22.96 -64.23 10.11
CA ILE A 30 -22.07 -64.04 8.96
C ILE A 30 -21.88 -62.56 8.62
N LEU A 31 -22.97 -61.78 8.64
CA LEU A 31 -22.95 -60.37 8.24
C LEU A 31 -22.68 -59.40 9.40
N GLY A 32 -22.48 -59.89 10.63
CA GLY A 32 -22.29 -59.04 11.81
C GLY A 32 -23.48 -58.10 12.07
N MET A 33 -24.70 -58.57 11.83
CA MET A 33 -25.93 -57.80 11.99
C MET A 33 -26.79 -58.33 13.13
N SER A 34 -27.60 -57.46 13.75
CA SER A 34 -28.57 -57.91 14.75
C SER A 34 -29.64 -58.79 14.08
N LYS A 35 -30.11 -59.82 14.79
CA LYS A 35 -31.21 -60.69 14.32
C LYS A 35 -32.47 -59.88 13.99
N ASN A 36 -32.72 -58.80 14.73
CA ASN A 36 -33.86 -57.90 14.50
C ASN A 36 -33.71 -57.10 13.21
N THR A 37 -32.49 -56.69 12.85
CA THR A 37 -32.20 -56.03 11.57
C THR A 37 -32.42 -56.99 10.41
N VAL A 38 -31.92 -58.23 10.50
CA VAL A 38 -32.14 -59.27 9.45
C VAL A 38 -33.65 -59.52 9.26
N ARG A 39 -34.39 -59.73 10.36
CA ARG A 39 -35.86 -59.88 10.32
C ARG A 39 -36.55 -58.69 9.68
N SER A 40 -36.13 -57.46 10.02
CA SER A 40 -36.75 -56.24 9.50
C SER A 40 -36.61 -56.13 7.97
N TYR A 41 -35.43 -56.42 7.41
CA TYR A 41 -35.24 -56.37 5.96
C TYR A 41 -36.00 -57.51 5.25
N LEU A 42 -35.95 -58.73 5.77
CA LEU A 42 -36.71 -59.86 5.20
C LEU A 42 -38.23 -59.60 5.24
N LYS A 43 -38.73 -59.01 6.33
CA LYS A 43 -40.13 -58.60 6.45
C LYS A 43 -40.49 -57.55 5.40
N LYS A 44 -39.66 -56.52 5.20
CA LYS A 44 -39.86 -55.50 4.15
C LYS A 44 -39.83 -56.08 2.74
N MET A 45 -38.98 -57.09 2.49
CA MET A 45 -38.96 -57.80 1.20
C MET A 45 -40.28 -58.53 0.95
N ALA A 46 -40.79 -59.23 1.97
CA ALA A 46 -42.05 -59.96 1.89
C ALA A 46 -43.26 -59.03 1.74
N GLU A 47 -43.33 -57.94 2.51
CA GLU A 47 -44.42 -56.95 2.46
C GLU A 47 -44.41 -56.12 1.17
N GLY A 48 -43.23 -55.87 0.59
CA GLY A 48 -43.11 -55.10 -0.65
C GLY A 48 -43.31 -55.91 -1.94
N GLY A 49 -43.53 -57.23 -1.84
CA GLY A 49 -43.75 -58.10 -3.01
C GLY A 49 -42.57 -58.15 -4.00
N PHE A 50 -41.36 -57.78 -3.56
CA PHE A 50 -40.22 -57.64 -4.45
C PHE A 50 -39.61 -58.99 -4.85
N ASN A 51 -39.28 -59.14 -6.12
CA ASN A 51 -38.48 -60.28 -6.57
C ASN A 51 -37.02 -60.09 -6.08
N THR A 52 -36.51 -61.11 -5.38
CA THR A 52 -35.13 -61.13 -4.88
C THR A 52 -34.06 -60.97 -5.96
N GLU A 53 -34.28 -61.50 -7.16
CA GLU A 53 -33.36 -61.34 -8.30
C GLU A 53 -33.35 -59.90 -8.83
N GLU A 54 -34.51 -59.25 -8.83
CA GLU A 54 -34.65 -57.86 -9.26
C GLU A 54 -33.94 -56.91 -8.30
N LEU A 55 -34.11 -57.11 -6.98
CA LEU A 55 -33.41 -56.34 -5.95
C LEU A 55 -31.88 -56.49 -6.02
N LEU A 56 -31.37 -57.65 -6.43
CA LEU A 56 -29.93 -57.89 -6.56
C LEU A 56 -29.33 -57.20 -7.79
N ARG A 57 -30.12 -56.99 -8.84
CA ARG A 57 -29.71 -56.30 -10.07
C ARG A 57 -29.80 -54.78 -9.97
N GLN A 58 -30.58 -54.26 -9.02
CA GLN A 58 -30.68 -52.82 -8.78
C GLN A 58 -29.38 -52.23 -8.27
N ASP A 59 -29.04 -51.03 -8.73
CA ASP A 59 -27.98 -50.22 -8.14
C ASP A 59 -28.32 -49.82 -6.70
N ASP A 60 -27.29 -49.63 -5.88
CA ASP A 60 -27.43 -49.39 -4.45
C ASP A 60 -28.42 -48.25 -4.10
N PRO A 61 -28.46 -47.10 -4.80
CA PRO A 61 -29.45 -46.05 -4.52
C PRO A 61 -30.90 -46.45 -4.80
N LEU A 62 -31.15 -47.27 -5.83
CA LEU A 62 -32.48 -47.78 -6.15
C LEU A 62 -32.92 -48.82 -5.12
N LEU A 63 -32.00 -49.69 -4.72
CA LEU A 63 -32.23 -50.69 -3.68
C LEU A 63 -32.53 -50.04 -2.32
N GLU A 64 -31.80 -48.96 -1.97
CA GLU A 64 -32.05 -48.19 -0.76
C GLU A 64 -33.46 -47.59 -0.75
N LYS A 65 -33.91 -47.03 -1.88
CA LYS A 65 -35.27 -46.53 -2.05
C LYS A 65 -36.33 -47.62 -1.83
N SER A 66 -36.08 -48.85 -2.29
CA SER A 66 -36.98 -49.99 -2.10
C SER A 66 -37.17 -50.37 -0.62
N PHE A 67 -36.13 -50.21 0.22
CA PHE A 67 -36.19 -50.54 1.65
C PHE A 67 -36.46 -49.36 2.59
N HIS A 68 -36.25 -48.15 2.07
CA HIS A 68 -36.38 -46.88 2.76
C HIS A 68 -37.19 -45.92 1.90
N ALA A 69 -38.39 -46.36 1.47
CA ALA A 69 -39.42 -45.44 1.03
C ALA A 69 -39.53 -44.38 2.13
N GLY A 70 -39.17 -43.13 1.78
CA GLY A 70 -38.91 -42.08 2.76
C GLY A 70 -40.03 -41.95 3.79
N ASN A 71 -39.71 -41.44 4.97
CA ASN A 71 -40.71 -41.10 5.97
C ASN A 71 -41.85 -40.30 5.28
N PRO A 72 -43.14 -40.66 5.42
CA PRO A 72 -44.28 -39.91 4.86
C PRO A 72 -44.47 -38.53 5.51
N ALA A 73 -43.38 -37.85 5.89
CA ALA A 73 -43.33 -36.44 6.22
C ALA A 73 -43.63 -35.56 4.99
N TYR A 74 -43.62 -36.13 3.79
CA TYR A 74 -44.07 -35.50 2.56
C TYR A 74 -45.58 -35.73 2.37
N LYS A 75 -46.40 -35.10 3.22
CA LYS A 75 -47.78 -34.84 2.79
C LYS A 75 -47.70 -33.82 1.67
N ALA A 76 -48.11 -34.20 0.46
CA ALA A 76 -48.02 -33.37 -0.75
C ALA A 76 -48.53 -31.93 -0.48
N ASP A 77 -49.61 -31.83 0.28
CA ASP A 77 -50.27 -30.56 0.62
C ASP A 77 -49.40 -29.60 1.47
N LYS A 78 -48.67 -30.14 2.46
CA LYS A 78 -47.79 -29.32 3.33
C LYS A 78 -46.59 -28.77 2.56
N PHE A 79 -46.07 -29.56 1.64
CA PHE A 79 -44.95 -29.15 0.80
C PHE A 79 -45.38 -28.15 -0.27
N GLU A 80 -46.53 -28.34 -0.92
CA GLU A 80 -47.06 -27.38 -1.90
C GLU A 80 -47.38 -26.02 -1.25
N TYR A 81 -47.93 -26.00 -0.03
CA TYR A 81 -48.13 -24.76 0.72
C TYR A 81 -46.82 -24.02 1.02
N LEU A 82 -45.81 -24.72 1.56
CA LEU A 82 -44.48 -24.14 1.78
C LEU A 82 -43.86 -23.62 0.48
N LYS A 83 -43.99 -24.39 -0.61
CA LYS A 83 -43.45 -24.09 -1.94
C LYS A 83 -44.05 -22.81 -2.52
N SER A 84 -45.36 -22.60 -2.36
CA SER A 84 -46.07 -21.40 -2.83
C SER A 84 -45.53 -20.09 -2.20
N ARG A 85 -44.93 -20.17 -1.00
CA ARG A 85 -44.41 -19.02 -0.24
C ARG A 85 -42.90 -18.85 -0.30
N LEU A 86 -42.18 -19.69 -1.06
CA LEU A 86 -40.71 -19.63 -1.14
C LEU A 86 -40.19 -18.27 -1.63
N ASP A 87 -40.87 -17.65 -2.60
CA ASP A 87 -40.51 -16.33 -3.12
C ASP A 87 -40.63 -15.22 -2.07
N TYR A 88 -41.62 -15.33 -1.19
CA TYR A 88 -41.81 -14.44 -0.05
C TYR A 88 -40.66 -14.63 0.96
N TYR A 89 -40.36 -15.87 1.37
CA TYR A 89 -39.29 -16.14 2.33
C TYR A 89 -37.91 -15.69 1.83
N GLU A 90 -37.61 -15.87 0.53
CA GLU A 90 -36.35 -15.43 -0.05
C GLU A 90 -36.19 -13.90 -0.06
N LYS A 91 -37.29 -13.16 -0.28
CA LYS A 91 -37.30 -11.69 -0.26
C LYS A 91 -37.16 -11.16 1.17
N GLU A 92 -37.90 -11.72 2.12
CA GLU A 92 -37.90 -11.26 3.51
C GLU A 92 -36.55 -11.53 4.20
N LEU A 93 -35.90 -12.67 3.92
CA LEU A 93 -34.56 -12.98 4.46
C LEU A 93 -33.45 -11.98 4.06
N LYS A 94 -33.70 -11.09 3.09
CA LYS A 94 -32.76 -10.03 2.69
C LYS A 94 -32.94 -8.74 3.50
N ARG A 95 -34.02 -8.61 4.27
CA ARG A 95 -34.31 -7.44 5.11
C ARG A 95 -33.56 -7.53 6.44
N THR A 96 -33.08 -6.39 6.90
CA THR A 96 -32.35 -6.28 8.17
C THR A 96 -33.23 -6.71 9.34
N GLY A 97 -32.77 -7.65 10.16
CA GLY A 97 -33.49 -8.13 11.35
C GLY A 97 -34.42 -9.34 11.12
N VAL A 98 -34.68 -9.74 9.86
CA VAL A 98 -35.51 -10.93 9.57
C VAL A 98 -34.68 -12.21 9.74
N THR A 99 -35.15 -13.11 10.60
CA THR A 99 -34.49 -14.41 10.86
C THR A 99 -35.32 -15.57 10.32
N LYS A 100 -34.69 -16.73 10.09
CA LYS A 100 -35.41 -17.96 9.71
C LYS A 100 -36.39 -18.42 10.79
N GLN A 101 -36.14 -18.08 12.05
CA GLN A 101 -37.03 -18.38 13.16
C GLN A 101 -38.29 -17.51 13.09
N LEU A 102 -38.14 -16.23 12.80
CA LEU A 102 -39.28 -15.32 12.59
C LEU A 102 -40.17 -15.78 11.43
N LEU A 103 -39.58 -16.11 10.28
CA LEU A 103 -40.35 -16.59 9.12
C LEU A 103 -41.00 -17.96 9.35
N TRP A 104 -40.41 -18.79 10.22
CA TRP A 104 -41.04 -20.04 10.64
C TRP A 104 -42.22 -19.81 11.59
N GLN A 105 -42.12 -18.82 12.49
CA GLN A 105 -43.23 -18.41 13.36
C GLN A 105 -44.42 -17.92 12.51
N GLU A 106 -44.17 -17.04 11.53
CA GLU A 106 -45.20 -16.60 10.57
C GLU A 106 -45.79 -17.77 9.75
N TYR A 107 -44.95 -18.75 9.38
CA TYR A 107 -45.37 -19.94 8.66
C TYR A 107 -46.29 -20.83 9.49
N ILE A 108 -45.96 -21.11 10.76
CA ILE A 108 -46.79 -21.97 11.62
C ILE A 108 -48.04 -21.25 12.14
N GLU A 109 -48.00 -19.92 12.29
CA GLU A 109 -49.19 -19.11 12.61
C GLU A 109 -50.21 -19.14 11.48
N SER A 110 -49.74 -19.12 10.23
CA SER A 110 -50.61 -19.18 9.04
C SER A 110 -51.07 -20.58 8.65
N ASP A 111 -50.33 -21.62 9.02
CA ASP A 111 -50.75 -23.03 8.92
C ASP A 111 -50.26 -23.81 10.15
N PRO A 112 -51.11 -23.98 11.18
CA PRO A 112 -50.78 -24.72 12.39
C PRO A 112 -50.42 -26.19 12.14
N THR A 113 -50.75 -26.73 10.97
CA THR A 113 -50.40 -28.10 10.57
C THR A 113 -49.06 -28.19 9.83
N GLY A 114 -48.36 -27.07 9.66
CA GLY A 114 -47.12 -26.94 8.91
C GLY A 114 -45.92 -27.73 9.45
N TYR A 115 -44.80 -27.64 8.75
CA TYR A 115 -43.53 -28.24 9.14
C TYR A 115 -42.95 -27.66 10.45
N SER A 116 -42.37 -28.55 11.27
CA SER A 116 -41.55 -28.15 12.41
C SER A 116 -40.33 -27.33 11.98
N TYR A 117 -39.77 -26.51 12.87
CA TYR A 117 -38.66 -25.62 12.58
C TYR A 117 -37.45 -26.30 11.87
N PRO A 118 -36.99 -27.50 12.27
CA PRO A 118 -35.92 -28.20 11.55
C PRO A 118 -36.29 -28.61 10.12
N GLN A 119 -37.53 -29.03 9.90
CA GLN A 119 -38.04 -29.46 8.59
C GLN A 119 -38.24 -28.26 7.66
N PHE A 120 -38.82 -27.16 8.16
CA PHE A 120 -38.95 -25.89 7.44
C PHE A 120 -37.58 -25.41 6.95
N ASN A 121 -36.58 -25.38 7.83
CA ASN A 121 -35.21 -24.99 7.49
C ASN A 121 -34.54 -25.92 6.47
N TYR A 122 -34.82 -27.23 6.54
CA TYR A 122 -34.31 -28.19 5.58
C TYR A 122 -34.87 -27.92 4.18
N HIS A 123 -36.19 -27.77 4.05
CA HIS A 123 -36.85 -27.51 2.77
C HIS A 123 -36.46 -26.15 2.18
N LEU A 124 -36.48 -25.09 2.99
CA LEU A 124 -36.06 -23.76 2.57
C LEU A 124 -34.60 -23.77 2.08
N ARG A 125 -33.70 -24.47 2.77
CA ARG A 125 -32.29 -24.61 2.35
C ARG A 125 -32.14 -25.36 1.04
N GLN A 126 -32.80 -26.52 0.89
CA GLN A 126 -32.74 -27.31 -0.34
C GLN A 126 -33.20 -26.51 -1.56
N GLN A 127 -34.27 -25.73 -1.41
CA GLN A 127 -34.82 -24.91 -2.50
C GLN A 127 -34.00 -23.66 -2.80
N LEU A 128 -33.43 -23.00 -1.78
CA LEU A 128 -32.49 -21.91 -1.98
C LEU A 128 -31.19 -22.37 -2.67
N VAL A 129 -30.78 -23.63 -2.47
CA VAL A 129 -29.62 -24.22 -3.15
C VAL A 129 -29.96 -24.59 -4.61
N SER A 130 -31.10 -25.25 -4.85
CA SER A 130 -31.52 -25.66 -6.20
C SER A 130 -31.78 -24.48 -7.14
N ARG A 131 -32.37 -23.40 -6.63
CA ARG A 131 -32.59 -22.15 -7.39
C ARG A 131 -31.30 -21.38 -7.69
N LYS A 132 -30.25 -21.60 -6.90
CA LYS A 132 -28.91 -21.05 -7.14
C LYS A 132 -28.10 -21.96 -8.06
N GLY A 133 -28.72 -22.48 -9.12
CA GLY A 133 -27.97 -23.08 -10.23
C GLY A 133 -26.89 -22.10 -10.70
N SER A 134 -25.63 -22.48 -10.51
CA SER A 134 -24.49 -21.83 -11.12
C SER A 134 -23.97 -22.78 -12.19
N MET A 135 -23.93 -22.31 -13.43
CA MET A 135 -23.23 -23.01 -14.49
C MET A 135 -21.75 -23.10 -14.10
N VAL A 136 -21.15 -24.29 -14.24
CA VAL A 136 -19.69 -24.44 -14.14
C VAL A 136 -19.11 -23.73 -15.37
N MET A 137 -18.36 -22.66 -15.16
CA MET A 137 -17.63 -22.02 -16.24
C MET A 137 -16.39 -22.84 -16.54
N GLU A 138 -16.26 -23.31 -17.77
CA GLU A 138 -14.99 -23.83 -18.28
C GLU A 138 -14.08 -22.64 -18.61
N HIS A 139 -12.83 -22.72 -18.16
CA HIS A 139 -11.82 -21.71 -18.43
C HIS A 139 -10.83 -22.25 -19.45
N THR A 140 -10.54 -21.48 -20.48
CA THR A 140 -9.54 -21.84 -21.49
C THR A 140 -8.16 -21.35 -21.04
N ALA A 141 -7.13 -22.18 -21.22
CA ALA A 141 -5.76 -21.86 -20.82
C ALA A 141 -5.24 -20.60 -21.55
N GLY A 142 -4.73 -19.62 -20.79
CA GLY A 142 -4.16 -18.37 -21.32
C GLY A 142 -5.19 -17.40 -21.90
N ASP A 143 -6.49 -17.69 -21.74
CA ASP A 143 -7.55 -16.86 -22.28
C ASP A 143 -7.77 -15.59 -21.45
N LYS A 144 -7.90 -15.73 -20.13
CA LYS A 144 -8.28 -14.62 -19.24
C LYS A 144 -7.35 -14.51 -18.05
N LEU A 145 -7.11 -13.27 -17.62
CA LEU A 145 -6.53 -12.94 -16.32
C LEU A 145 -7.54 -12.11 -15.53
N TYR A 146 -7.99 -12.62 -14.39
CA TYR A 146 -8.85 -11.86 -13.48
C TYR A 146 -8.02 -11.02 -12.54
N ILE A 147 -8.46 -9.78 -12.30
CA ILE A 147 -7.77 -8.82 -11.44
C ILE A 147 -8.74 -8.23 -10.43
N ASP A 148 -8.29 -8.12 -9.18
CA ASP A 148 -8.99 -7.43 -8.10
C ASP A 148 -7.98 -6.78 -7.14
N PHE A 149 -8.46 -5.93 -6.23
CA PHE A 149 -7.70 -5.48 -5.06
C PHE A 149 -8.26 -6.12 -3.79
N SER A 150 -7.39 -6.44 -2.84
CA SER A 150 -7.88 -6.85 -1.53
C SER A 150 -8.52 -5.68 -0.79
N GLY A 151 -9.65 -5.92 -0.14
CA GLY A 151 -10.30 -4.91 0.70
C GLY A 151 -9.50 -4.49 1.95
N LYS A 152 -8.61 -5.34 2.48
CA LYS A 152 -7.68 -4.96 3.57
C LYS A 152 -6.34 -4.51 3.01
N LYS A 153 -5.70 -3.55 3.69
CA LYS A 153 -4.37 -3.03 3.34
C LYS A 153 -3.27 -3.71 4.15
N LEU A 154 -2.10 -3.86 3.54
CA LEU A 154 -0.84 -4.15 4.25
C LEU A 154 -0.10 -2.84 4.54
N HIS A 155 0.86 -2.87 5.45
CA HIS A 155 1.57 -1.65 5.87
C HIS A 155 3.08 -1.89 5.92
N TYR A 156 3.84 -0.83 5.68
CA TYR A 156 5.25 -0.74 6.06
C TYR A 156 5.47 0.52 6.92
N ILE A 157 6.57 0.57 7.65
CA ILE A 157 6.94 1.69 8.52
C ILE A 157 7.93 2.57 7.77
N ASP A 158 7.60 3.85 7.60
CA ASP A 158 8.57 4.81 7.06
C ASP A 158 9.70 5.02 8.08
N ARG A 159 10.96 4.75 7.69
CA ARG A 159 12.11 4.86 8.60
C ARG A 159 12.39 6.28 9.08
N SER A 160 11.96 7.28 8.32
CA SER A 160 12.21 8.68 8.62
C SER A 160 11.17 9.28 9.56
N THR A 161 9.90 8.87 9.44
CA THR A 161 8.80 9.41 10.25
C THR A 161 8.32 8.45 11.33
N GLY A 162 8.59 7.15 11.20
CA GLY A 162 8.02 6.11 12.06
C GLY A 162 6.55 5.79 11.77
N GLU A 163 5.95 6.40 10.74
CA GLU A 163 4.53 6.23 10.42
C GLU A 163 4.26 4.92 9.66
N LEU A 164 3.08 4.35 9.92
CA LEU A 164 2.57 3.19 9.18
C LEU A 164 1.95 3.64 7.86
N VAL A 165 2.64 3.35 6.76
CA VAL A 165 2.18 3.64 5.41
C VAL A 165 1.35 2.48 4.88
N ALA A 166 0.07 2.74 4.59
CA ALA A 166 -0.85 1.76 4.05
C ALA A 166 -0.61 1.51 2.55
N CYS A 167 -0.64 0.24 2.14
CA CYS A 167 -0.48 -0.23 0.77
C CYS A 167 -1.70 -1.05 0.34
N GLU A 168 -2.15 -0.80 -0.88
CA GLU A 168 -3.18 -1.57 -1.56
C GLU A 168 -2.55 -2.87 -2.09
N VAL A 169 -3.23 -4.01 -1.97
CA VAL A 169 -2.70 -5.28 -2.50
C VAL A 169 -3.45 -5.65 -3.77
N PHE A 170 -2.76 -5.52 -4.89
CA PHE A 170 -3.18 -6.02 -6.19
C PHE A 170 -3.17 -7.55 -6.17
N VAL A 171 -4.23 -8.17 -6.68
CA VAL A 171 -4.38 -9.63 -6.79
C VAL A 171 -4.78 -9.97 -8.22
N ALA A 172 -4.09 -10.92 -8.82
CA ALA A 172 -4.45 -11.47 -10.12
C ALA A 172 -4.50 -12.99 -10.09
N CYS A 173 -5.35 -13.58 -10.93
CA CYS A 173 -5.53 -15.03 -11.03
C CYS A 173 -5.79 -15.47 -12.48
N LEU A 174 -5.05 -16.48 -12.92
CA LEU A 174 -5.35 -17.23 -14.14
C LEU A 174 -6.37 -18.32 -13.81
N PRO A 175 -7.61 -18.25 -14.32
CA PRO A 175 -8.70 -19.08 -13.85
C PRO A 175 -8.61 -20.56 -14.29
N PHE A 176 -7.81 -20.88 -15.31
CA PHE A 176 -7.61 -22.26 -15.75
C PHE A 176 -6.72 -23.06 -14.78
N SER A 177 -5.54 -22.52 -14.45
CA SER A 177 -4.62 -23.15 -13.48
C SER A 177 -4.89 -22.79 -12.02
N ASP A 178 -5.71 -21.76 -11.77
CA ASP A 178 -5.86 -21.11 -10.47
C ASP A 178 -4.54 -20.49 -9.97
N TYR A 179 -3.60 -20.20 -10.88
CA TYR A 179 -2.31 -19.61 -10.57
C TYR A 179 -2.48 -18.13 -10.24
N ALA A 180 -1.98 -17.75 -9.06
CA ALA A 180 -2.23 -16.44 -8.50
C ALA A 180 -0.96 -15.61 -8.35
N PHE A 181 -1.15 -14.30 -8.43
CA PHE A 181 -0.13 -13.29 -8.22
C PHE A 181 -0.66 -12.22 -7.27
N ALA A 182 0.21 -11.67 -6.42
CA ALA A 182 -0.13 -10.56 -5.56
C ALA A 182 1.04 -9.59 -5.42
N LEU A 183 0.73 -8.29 -5.33
CA LEU A 183 1.71 -7.23 -5.18
C LEU A 183 1.13 -6.07 -4.36
N ALA A 184 1.87 -5.59 -3.37
CA ALA A 184 1.55 -4.36 -2.67
C ALA A 184 1.99 -3.14 -3.49
N VAL A 185 1.08 -2.19 -3.66
CA VAL A 185 1.29 -0.91 -4.35
C VAL A 185 0.78 0.26 -3.50
N PRO A 186 1.28 1.49 -3.71
CA PRO A 186 0.89 2.64 -2.91
C PRO A 186 -0.60 3.01 -3.02
N SER A 187 -1.22 2.79 -4.19
CA SER A 187 -2.60 3.18 -4.44
C SER A 187 -3.28 2.30 -5.50
N GLN A 188 -4.61 2.40 -5.61
CA GLN A 188 -5.40 1.80 -6.70
C GLN A 188 -5.51 2.73 -7.93
N GLN A 189 -4.71 3.80 -8.00
CA GLN A 189 -4.74 4.73 -9.13
C GLN A 189 -4.13 4.07 -10.38
N THR A 190 -4.52 4.55 -11.56
CA THR A 190 -4.08 4.01 -12.87
C THR A 190 -2.57 3.76 -12.98
N PRO A 191 -1.66 4.67 -12.54
CA PRO A 191 -0.21 4.41 -12.65
C PRO A 191 0.26 3.19 -11.85
N ASP A 192 -0.22 3.04 -10.62
CA ASP A 192 0.16 1.94 -9.74
C ASP A 192 -0.53 0.63 -10.17
N PHE A 193 -1.76 0.71 -10.68
CA PHE A 193 -2.47 -0.40 -11.27
C PHE A 193 -1.75 -0.97 -12.51
N LEU A 194 -1.40 -0.12 -13.49
CA LEU A 194 -0.68 -0.55 -14.70
C LEU A 194 0.72 -1.07 -14.37
N TYR A 195 1.39 -0.49 -13.36
CA TYR A 195 2.64 -1.00 -12.84
C TYR A 195 2.49 -2.42 -12.27
N ALA A 196 1.50 -2.64 -11.39
CA ALA A 196 1.24 -3.95 -10.81
C ALA A 196 0.90 -5.00 -11.88
N LEU A 197 0.12 -4.59 -12.89
CA LEU A 197 -0.24 -5.43 -14.01
C LEU A 197 0.98 -5.79 -14.88
N SER A 198 1.87 -4.83 -15.17
CA SER A 198 3.13 -5.10 -15.87
C SER A 198 3.97 -6.12 -15.10
N CYS A 199 4.15 -5.92 -13.79
CA CYS A 199 4.85 -6.88 -12.94
C CYS A 199 4.19 -8.26 -12.90
N CYS A 200 2.86 -8.32 -12.96
CA CYS A 200 2.12 -9.57 -13.03
C CYS A 200 2.41 -10.32 -14.33
N LEU A 201 2.32 -9.65 -15.48
CA LEU A 201 2.57 -10.24 -16.80
C LEU A 201 4.01 -10.77 -16.91
N GLU A 202 4.98 -10.04 -16.36
CA GLU A 202 6.37 -10.49 -16.28
C GLU A 202 6.55 -11.70 -15.35
N ALA A 203 5.87 -11.70 -14.20
CA ALA A 203 5.96 -12.79 -13.24
C ALA A 203 5.38 -14.12 -13.78
N ILE A 204 4.31 -14.05 -14.57
CA ILE A 204 3.78 -15.23 -15.28
C ILE A 204 4.59 -15.55 -16.54
N GLY A 205 5.31 -14.57 -17.09
CA GLY A 205 6.20 -14.74 -18.23
C GLY A 205 5.48 -14.79 -19.57
N GLY A 206 4.34 -14.10 -19.70
CA GLY A 206 3.53 -14.07 -20.92
C GLY A 206 2.28 -13.21 -20.77
N VAL A 207 1.57 -12.99 -21.87
CA VAL A 207 0.36 -12.16 -21.92
C VAL A 207 -0.88 -13.00 -22.20
N PRO A 208 -1.95 -12.93 -21.38
CA PRO A 208 -3.22 -13.59 -21.67
C PRO A 208 -3.96 -12.89 -22.83
N LYS A 209 -4.95 -13.54 -23.43
CA LYS A 209 -5.75 -12.92 -24.51
C LYS A 209 -6.61 -11.75 -24.02
N ALA A 210 -7.13 -11.85 -22.79
CA ALA A 210 -7.98 -10.84 -22.20
C ALA A 210 -7.65 -10.60 -20.72
N ILE A 211 -7.66 -9.34 -20.33
CA ILE A 211 -7.53 -8.89 -18.95
C ILE A 211 -8.90 -8.45 -18.47
N VAL A 212 -9.34 -9.01 -17.34
CA VAL A 212 -10.67 -8.79 -16.79
C VAL A 212 -10.53 -8.11 -15.43
N PRO A 213 -10.47 -6.77 -15.40
CA PRO A 213 -10.48 -6.03 -14.15
C PRO A 213 -11.90 -6.02 -13.55
N ASP A 214 -11.98 -6.19 -12.23
CA ASP A 214 -13.17 -5.78 -11.50
C ASP A 214 -13.28 -4.25 -11.52
N ASN A 215 -14.52 -3.74 -11.60
CA ASN A 215 -14.88 -2.38 -11.99
C ASN A 215 -14.16 -1.25 -11.21
N LEU A 216 -12.90 -1.01 -11.56
CA LEU A 216 -12.08 0.07 -11.04
C LEU A 216 -12.35 1.31 -11.89
N LYS A 217 -12.69 2.42 -11.22
CA LYS A 217 -12.65 3.76 -11.82
C LYS A 217 -11.29 4.07 -12.48
N ALA A 218 -10.23 3.37 -12.07
CA ALA A 218 -8.90 3.46 -12.67
C ALA A 218 -8.82 2.88 -14.10
N ALA A 219 -9.69 1.90 -14.43
CA ALA A 219 -9.78 1.24 -15.73
C ALA A 219 -10.98 1.73 -16.57
N VAL A 220 -12.04 2.23 -15.94
CA VAL A 220 -13.30 2.61 -16.61
C VAL A 220 -13.69 4.05 -16.28
N THR A 221 -13.74 4.93 -17.28
CA THR A 221 -14.17 6.33 -17.14
C THR A 221 -15.68 6.49 -17.02
N ARG A 222 -16.48 5.60 -17.65
CA ARG A 222 -17.93 5.54 -17.51
C ARG A 222 -18.40 4.09 -17.72
N ALA A 223 -19.06 3.50 -16.74
CA ALA A 223 -19.54 2.13 -16.81
C ALA A 223 -20.81 2.05 -17.66
N ASP A 224 -20.68 1.75 -18.95
CA ASP A 224 -21.79 1.30 -19.79
C ASP A 224 -21.87 -0.23 -19.76
N LYS A 225 -23.10 -0.76 -19.83
CA LYS A 225 -23.42 -2.20 -19.76
C LYS A 225 -22.99 -2.96 -21.01
N TYR A 226 -22.77 -2.28 -22.13
CA TYR A 226 -22.44 -2.89 -23.42
C TYR A 226 -21.03 -2.51 -23.91
N GLU A 227 -20.59 -1.27 -23.70
CA GLU A 227 -19.24 -0.79 -24.05
C GLU A 227 -18.69 0.16 -22.97
N PRO A 228 -18.03 -0.35 -21.92
CA PRO A 228 -17.35 0.49 -20.96
C PRO A 228 -16.21 1.25 -21.65
N LEU A 229 -16.29 2.58 -21.68
CA LEU A 229 -15.19 3.42 -22.16
C LEU A 229 -14.00 3.25 -21.21
N LEU A 230 -12.99 2.55 -21.72
CA LEU A 230 -11.71 2.33 -21.04
C LEU A 230 -10.99 3.68 -20.91
N ASN A 231 -10.23 3.82 -19.82
CA ASN A 231 -9.28 4.92 -19.73
C ASN A 231 -8.24 4.78 -20.87
N GLN A 232 -7.93 5.84 -21.61
CA GLN A 232 -6.95 5.84 -22.72
C GLN A 232 -5.64 5.14 -22.33
N SER A 233 -5.16 5.35 -21.11
CA SER A 233 -3.95 4.69 -20.60
C SER A 233 -4.05 3.16 -20.54
N MET A 234 -5.25 2.61 -20.32
CA MET A 234 -5.52 1.18 -20.31
C MET A 234 -5.60 0.62 -21.73
N GLU A 235 -6.13 1.39 -22.69
CA GLU A 235 -6.11 1.03 -24.12
C GLU A 235 -4.68 1.02 -24.65
N ASP A 236 -3.88 2.04 -24.32
CA ASP A 236 -2.46 2.08 -24.68
C ASP A 236 -1.69 0.89 -24.10
N PHE A 237 -1.99 0.53 -22.85
CA PHE A 237 -1.43 -0.67 -22.20
C PHE A 237 -1.84 -1.95 -22.95
N ALA A 238 -3.12 -2.09 -23.27
CA ALA A 238 -3.68 -3.24 -23.97
C ALA A 238 -3.02 -3.44 -25.34
N ASN A 239 -2.87 -2.34 -26.10
CA ASN A 239 -2.20 -2.31 -27.38
C ASN A 239 -0.71 -2.67 -27.27
N HIS A 240 0.00 -2.14 -26.27
CA HIS A 240 1.42 -2.43 -26.04
C HIS A 240 1.68 -3.92 -25.80
N TYR A 241 0.81 -4.58 -25.02
CA TYR A 241 0.95 -6.00 -24.70
C TYR A 241 0.18 -6.94 -25.65
N GLY A 242 -0.59 -6.41 -26.61
CA GLY A 242 -1.38 -7.23 -27.54
C GLY A 242 -2.51 -8.02 -26.88
N THR A 243 -3.15 -7.46 -25.85
CA THR A 243 -4.26 -8.08 -25.09
C THR A 243 -5.53 -7.27 -25.21
N ALA A 244 -6.70 -7.91 -25.06
CA ALA A 244 -7.96 -7.20 -24.85
C ALA A 244 -8.18 -6.86 -23.37
N VAL A 245 -9.00 -5.84 -23.09
CA VAL A 245 -9.46 -5.52 -21.74
C VAL A 245 -10.98 -5.64 -21.72
N VAL A 246 -11.49 -6.57 -20.93
CA VAL A 246 -12.92 -6.90 -20.88
C VAL A 246 -13.39 -6.75 -19.44
N PRO A 247 -13.97 -5.60 -19.04
CA PRO A 247 -14.42 -5.39 -17.67
C PRO A 247 -15.48 -6.40 -17.27
N ALA A 248 -15.46 -6.83 -16.01
CA ALA A 248 -16.50 -7.69 -15.47
C ALA A 248 -17.86 -6.98 -15.49
N ARG A 249 -18.94 -7.69 -15.87
CA ARG A 249 -20.29 -7.12 -15.96
C ARG A 249 -20.79 -6.67 -14.58
N ALA A 250 -21.10 -5.38 -14.44
CA ALA A 250 -21.68 -4.83 -13.21
C ALA A 250 -23.01 -5.54 -12.85
N GLY A 251 -23.16 -5.96 -11.59
CA GLY A 251 -24.40 -6.55 -11.06
C GLY A 251 -24.57 -8.06 -11.28
N ARG A 252 -23.56 -8.79 -11.77
CA ARG A 252 -23.56 -10.27 -11.82
C ARG A 252 -22.36 -10.85 -11.03
N PRO A 253 -22.53 -11.18 -9.73
CA PRO A 253 -21.45 -11.68 -8.86
C PRO A 253 -20.79 -13.00 -9.31
N LYS A 254 -21.41 -13.72 -10.25
CA LYS A 254 -21.04 -15.11 -10.59
C LYS A 254 -19.81 -15.20 -11.50
N ASP A 255 -19.58 -14.20 -12.36
CA ASP A 255 -18.38 -14.10 -13.22
C ASP A 255 -17.11 -13.78 -12.40
N LYS A 256 -17.29 -13.40 -11.13
CA LYS A 256 -16.26 -12.89 -10.21
C LYS A 256 -15.84 -13.88 -9.12
N SER A 257 -16.48 -15.06 -9.07
CA SER A 257 -16.32 -15.99 -7.95
C SER A 257 -14.89 -16.50 -7.76
N LEU A 258 -14.11 -16.64 -8.84
CA LEU A 258 -12.73 -17.12 -8.75
C LEU A 258 -11.79 -16.07 -8.13
N VAL A 259 -11.85 -14.81 -8.59
CA VAL A 259 -10.97 -13.77 -8.04
C VAL A 259 -11.35 -13.41 -6.60
N GLU A 260 -12.65 -13.43 -6.25
CA GLU A 260 -13.09 -13.25 -4.86
C GLU A 260 -12.60 -14.37 -3.94
N ASN A 261 -12.65 -15.61 -4.42
CA ASN A 261 -12.08 -16.74 -3.69
C ASN A 261 -10.56 -16.62 -3.56
N GLN A 262 -9.90 -16.10 -4.61
CA GLN A 262 -8.47 -15.86 -4.55
C GLN A 262 -8.13 -14.78 -3.51
N VAL A 263 -8.84 -13.67 -3.46
CA VAL A 263 -8.66 -12.63 -2.42
C VAL A 263 -8.84 -13.22 -1.01
N LYS A 264 -9.84 -14.10 -0.80
CA LYS A 264 -9.98 -14.82 0.48
C LYS A 264 -8.78 -15.70 0.79
N MET A 265 -8.23 -16.41 -0.20
CA MET A 265 -7.02 -17.20 -0.03
C MET A 265 -5.80 -16.34 0.29
N ILE A 266 -5.67 -15.16 -0.34
CA ILE A 266 -4.60 -14.20 -0.04
C ILE A 266 -4.64 -13.75 1.42
N TYR A 267 -5.83 -13.54 2.02
CA TYR A 267 -5.91 -13.22 3.45
C TYR A 267 -5.31 -14.31 4.34
N THR A 268 -5.58 -15.59 4.04
CA THR A 268 -5.05 -16.70 4.84
C THR A 268 -3.60 -17.02 4.51
N ARG A 269 -3.16 -16.84 3.26
CA ARG A 269 -1.86 -17.32 2.77
C ARG A 269 -0.77 -16.25 2.75
N VAL A 270 -1.16 -14.97 2.74
CA VAL A 270 -0.24 -13.83 2.72
C VAL A 270 -0.45 -12.96 3.96
N PHE A 271 -1.66 -12.44 4.19
CA PHE A 271 -1.88 -11.50 5.30
C PHE A 271 -1.64 -12.15 6.66
N ALA A 272 -2.22 -13.33 6.90
CA ALA A 272 -2.08 -14.00 8.19
C ALA A 272 -0.61 -14.36 8.51
N PRO A 273 0.21 -14.90 7.59
CA PRO A 273 1.64 -15.14 7.85
C PRO A 273 2.48 -13.86 8.06
N LEU A 274 2.09 -12.75 7.44
CA LEU A 274 2.84 -11.50 7.53
C LEU A 274 2.39 -10.58 8.67
N ARG A 275 1.30 -10.91 9.38
CA ARG A 275 0.65 -10.04 10.39
C ARG A 275 1.56 -9.59 11.54
N ASP A 276 2.53 -10.42 11.93
CA ASP A 276 3.45 -10.16 13.05
C ASP A 276 4.85 -9.72 12.57
N ARG A 277 5.00 -9.42 11.28
CA ARG A 277 6.26 -8.98 10.68
C ARG A 277 6.21 -7.49 10.37
N GLN A 278 7.28 -6.78 10.74
CA GLN A 278 7.46 -5.38 10.39
C GLN A 278 8.29 -5.25 9.11
N PHE A 279 7.88 -4.32 8.25
CA PHE A 279 8.56 -3.95 7.02
C PHE A 279 8.87 -2.47 7.07
N PHE A 280 9.95 -2.04 6.43
CA PHE A 280 10.41 -0.64 6.48
C PHE A 280 10.34 0.08 5.14
N ASP A 281 9.88 -0.63 4.11
CA ASP A 281 9.74 -0.14 2.76
C ASP A 281 8.84 -1.10 1.98
N ILE A 282 8.24 -0.62 0.89
CA ILE A 282 7.32 -1.42 0.08
C ILE A 282 8.03 -2.57 -0.66
N HIS A 283 9.35 -2.48 -0.89
CA HIS A 283 10.10 -3.51 -1.58
C HIS A 283 10.30 -4.75 -0.70
N SER A 284 10.70 -4.56 0.57
CA SER A 284 10.82 -5.65 1.55
C SER A 284 9.46 -6.32 1.85
N LEU A 285 8.38 -5.54 1.87
CA LEU A 285 7.01 -6.07 1.94
C LEU A 285 6.70 -6.95 0.72
N ASN A 286 7.01 -6.48 -0.49
CA ASN A 286 6.74 -7.21 -1.73
C ASN A 286 7.57 -8.51 -1.87
N GLU A 287 8.84 -8.52 -1.42
CA GLU A 287 9.63 -9.76 -1.38
C GLU A 287 9.03 -10.80 -0.43
N ALA A 288 8.47 -10.36 0.71
CA ALA A 288 7.76 -11.26 1.61
C ALA A 288 6.44 -11.78 1.00
N ILE A 289 5.67 -10.92 0.32
CA ILE A 289 4.47 -11.32 -0.42
C ILE A 289 4.83 -12.36 -1.49
N LYS A 290 5.88 -12.11 -2.29
CA LYS A 290 6.37 -13.03 -3.32
C LYS A 290 6.69 -14.41 -2.75
N THR A 291 7.35 -14.46 -1.60
CA THR A 291 7.67 -15.71 -0.90
C THR A 291 6.39 -16.46 -0.47
N CYS A 292 5.40 -15.75 0.07
CA CYS A 292 4.10 -16.34 0.43
C CYS A 292 3.33 -16.84 -0.80
N MET A 293 3.37 -16.09 -1.91
CA MET A 293 2.71 -16.46 -3.17
C MET A 293 3.33 -17.71 -3.80
N LEU A 294 4.67 -17.82 -3.78
CA LEU A 294 5.36 -19.03 -4.24
C LEU A 294 4.87 -20.26 -3.48
N LYS A 295 4.85 -20.18 -2.13
CA LYS A 295 4.32 -21.27 -1.29
C LYS A 295 2.86 -21.59 -1.59
N HIS A 296 2.03 -20.57 -1.83
CA HIS A 296 0.62 -20.77 -2.18
C HIS A 296 0.46 -21.52 -3.51
N ASN A 297 1.20 -21.11 -4.55
CA ASN A 297 1.13 -21.73 -5.87
C ASN A 297 1.70 -23.16 -5.88
N GLN A 298 2.67 -23.45 -5.01
CA GLN A 298 3.28 -24.78 -4.83
C GLN A 298 2.49 -25.71 -3.92
N THR A 299 1.49 -25.22 -3.19
CA THR A 299 0.67 -26.07 -2.32
C THR A 299 -0.24 -26.99 -3.15
N ARG A 300 -0.18 -28.30 -2.90
CA ARG A 300 -1.08 -29.31 -3.49
C ARG A 300 -2.55 -28.94 -3.23
N MET A 301 -3.37 -29.05 -4.26
CA MET A 301 -4.81 -28.78 -4.17
C MET A 301 -5.55 -30.03 -3.65
N GLN A 302 -6.52 -29.86 -2.74
CA GLN A 302 -7.16 -31.00 -2.04
C GLN A 302 -7.87 -32.00 -2.97
N GLN A 303 -8.47 -31.52 -4.07
CA GLN A 303 -9.27 -32.33 -4.99
C GLN A 303 -8.58 -32.53 -6.35
N LYS A 304 -7.32 -32.13 -6.50
CA LYS A 304 -6.60 -32.23 -7.78
C LYS A 304 -5.23 -32.88 -7.55
N PRO A 305 -4.72 -33.68 -8.49
CA PRO A 305 -3.43 -34.36 -8.32
C PRO A 305 -2.23 -33.41 -8.48
N TYR A 306 -2.45 -32.14 -8.83
CA TYR A 306 -1.42 -31.13 -9.09
C TYR A 306 -1.51 -29.93 -8.13
N CYS A 307 -0.43 -29.16 -8.01
CA CYS A 307 -0.47 -27.79 -7.48
C CYS A 307 -0.73 -26.78 -8.62
N ARG A 308 -0.93 -25.50 -8.26
CA ARG A 308 -1.23 -24.43 -9.25
C ARG A 308 -0.06 -24.21 -10.19
N GLU A 309 1.16 -24.20 -9.66
CA GLU A 309 2.38 -24.02 -10.45
C GLU A 309 2.59 -25.15 -11.46
N GLU A 310 2.43 -26.42 -11.05
CA GLU A 310 2.51 -27.58 -11.96
C GLU A 310 1.48 -27.47 -13.09
N ARG A 311 0.24 -27.09 -12.78
CA ARG A 311 -0.82 -26.93 -13.79
C ARG A 311 -0.55 -25.78 -14.75
N PHE A 312 -0.04 -24.67 -14.21
CA PHE A 312 0.35 -23.50 -14.99
C PHE A 312 1.46 -23.85 -15.99
N LEU A 313 2.56 -24.42 -15.50
CA LEU A 313 3.72 -24.77 -16.32
C LEU A 313 3.41 -25.81 -17.39
N SER A 314 2.62 -26.83 -17.05
CA SER A 314 2.34 -27.95 -17.97
C SER A 314 1.31 -27.64 -19.05
N ALA A 315 0.36 -26.74 -18.80
CA ALA A 315 -0.83 -26.63 -19.65
C ALA A 315 -1.28 -25.19 -19.98
N GLU A 316 -0.68 -24.15 -19.37
CA GLU A 316 -1.12 -22.76 -19.58
C GLU A 316 0.00 -21.81 -19.98
N LYS A 317 1.21 -21.96 -19.44
CA LYS A 317 2.30 -21.04 -19.73
C LYS A 317 2.64 -20.96 -21.23
N SER A 318 2.59 -22.08 -21.94
CA SER A 318 2.85 -22.14 -23.37
C SER A 318 1.74 -21.55 -24.25
N THR A 319 0.56 -21.25 -23.68
CA THR A 319 -0.56 -20.66 -24.42
C THR A 319 -0.65 -19.15 -24.27
N LEU A 320 0.19 -18.55 -23.41
CA LEU A 320 0.32 -17.11 -23.26
C LEU A 320 1.08 -16.50 -24.46
N GLY A 321 0.70 -15.27 -24.83
CA GLY A 321 1.43 -14.47 -25.81
C GLY A 321 2.79 -13.99 -25.31
N GLU A 322 3.66 -13.60 -26.23
CA GLU A 322 4.99 -13.10 -25.91
C GLU A 322 4.96 -11.74 -25.21
N LEU A 323 5.90 -11.50 -24.31
CA LEU A 323 6.09 -10.21 -23.68
C LEU A 323 6.85 -9.26 -24.63
N PRO A 324 6.43 -7.99 -24.76
CA PRO A 324 7.23 -6.96 -25.40
C PRO A 324 8.61 -6.82 -24.75
N ARG A 325 9.61 -6.39 -25.53
CA ARG A 325 10.99 -6.17 -25.04
C ARG A 325 11.08 -5.11 -23.96
N GLU A 326 10.25 -4.08 -24.07
CA GLU A 326 10.20 -2.95 -23.15
C GLU A 326 8.92 -2.99 -22.32
N ARG A 327 9.01 -2.57 -21.05
CA ARG A 327 7.83 -2.41 -20.19
C ARG A 327 7.00 -1.24 -20.68
N PHE A 328 5.69 -1.35 -20.52
CA PHE A 328 4.81 -0.20 -20.69
C PHE A 328 5.13 0.86 -19.63
N GLU A 329 5.39 2.08 -20.07
CA GLU A 329 5.66 3.21 -19.19
C GLU A 329 4.66 4.34 -19.46
N LEU A 330 3.83 4.64 -18.47
CA LEU A 330 2.86 5.71 -18.57
C LEU A 330 3.55 7.07 -18.50
N LYS A 331 3.51 7.82 -19.61
CA LYS A 331 4.10 9.15 -19.74
C LYS A 331 3.04 10.22 -19.55
N TYR A 332 3.37 11.22 -18.73
CA TYR A 332 2.59 12.43 -18.57
C TYR A 332 3.35 13.62 -19.10
N TYR A 333 2.59 14.58 -19.61
CA TYR A 333 3.13 15.78 -20.24
C TYR A 333 2.63 17.00 -19.49
N ALA A 334 3.51 17.97 -19.28
CA ALA A 334 3.17 19.28 -18.72
C ALA A 334 4.05 20.35 -19.36
N GLU A 335 3.57 21.59 -19.35
CA GLU A 335 4.36 22.76 -19.72
C GLU A 335 4.35 23.73 -18.53
N LEU A 336 5.53 24.00 -17.97
CA LEU A 336 5.69 24.80 -16.76
C LEU A 336 6.69 25.93 -16.98
N LYS A 337 6.52 27.03 -16.26
CA LYS A 337 7.50 28.14 -16.24
C LYS A 337 8.55 27.88 -15.15
N VAL A 338 9.81 28.08 -15.47
CA VAL A 338 10.90 28.04 -14.49
C VAL A 338 10.82 29.27 -13.61
N GLY A 339 10.67 29.06 -12.30
CA GLY A 339 10.61 30.13 -11.30
C GLY A 339 11.93 30.87 -11.13
N GLU A 340 11.90 32.02 -10.47
CA GLU A 340 13.08 32.85 -10.20
C GLU A 340 14.13 32.12 -9.34
N ASN A 341 13.66 31.20 -8.49
CA ASN A 341 14.50 30.32 -7.68
C ASN A 341 15.15 29.17 -8.48
N GLY A 342 14.99 29.12 -9.82
CA GLY A 342 15.57 28.08 -10.68
C GLY A 342 14.89 26.73 -10.57
N HIS A 343 13.63 26.68 -10.11
CA HIS A 343 12.87 25.43 -9.98
C HIS A 343 11.56 25.48 -10.76
N ILE A 344 11.09 24.30 -11.17
CA ILE A 344 9.73 24.08 -11.65
C ILE A 344 8.89 23.43 -10.56
N TYR A 345 7.63 23.83 -10.44
CA TYR A 345 6.69 23.25 -9.48
C TYR A 345 5.76 22.25 -10.15
N LEU A 346 6.01 20.96 -9.95
CA LEU A 346 5.15 19.91 -10.47
C LEU A 346 3.93 19.73 -9.56
N GLN A 347 2.84 20.41 -9.88
CA GLN A 347 1.61 20.45 -9.07
C GLN A 347 1.08 19.07 -8.68
N ARG A 348 1.20 18.07 -9.56
CA ARG A 348 0.72 16.70 -9.31
C ARG A 348 1.42 16.00 -8.16
N ASN A 349 2.68 16.36 -7.87
CA ASN A 349 3.45 15.85 -6.74
C ASN A 349 3.62 16.91 -5.63
N LYS A 350 3.14 18.13 -5.86
CA LYS A 350 3.48 19.33 -5.09
C LYS A 350 4.98 19.44 -4.79
N HIS A 351 5.82 19.12 -5.77
CA HIS A 351 7.28 19.01 -5.57
C HIS A 351 8.04 19.92 -6.53
N TYR A 352 9.18 20.44 -6.08
CA TYR A 352 10.02 21.35 -6.84
C TYR A 352 11.24 20.64 -7.41
N TYR A 353 11.48 20.77 -8.71
CA TYR A 353 12.68 20.24 -9.37
C TYR A 353 13.52 21.37 -9.93
N SER A 354 14.82 21.35 -9.64
CA SER A 354 15.76 22.34 -10.17
C SER A 354 15.93 22.22 -11.68
N VAL A 355 16.16 23.37 -12.31
CA VAL A 355 16.47 23.52 -13.73
C VAL A 355 17.71 24.40 -13.83
N PRO A 356 18.64 24.14 -14.78
CA PRO A 356 19.81 25.00 -14.95
C PRO A 356 19.45 26.48 -15.02
N PHE A 357 20.14 27.31 -14.24
CA PHE A 357 19.81 28.72 -14.01
C PHE A 357 19.69 29.55 -15.29
N VAL A 358 20.32 29.13 -16.38
CA VAL A 358 20.23 29.76 -17.70
C VAL A 358 18.81 29.75 -18.27
N TYR A 359 17.94 28.87 -17.78
CA TYR A 359 16.56 28.73 -18.21
C TYR A 359 15.55 29.42 -17.27
N ILE A 360 15.99 30.20 -16.28
CA ILE A 360 15.08 30.94 -15.38
C ILE A 360 14.14 31.84 -16.19
N GLY A 361 12.84 31.81 -15.88
CA GLY A 361 11.81 32.59 -16.56
C GLY A 361 11.30 31.98 -17.87
N THR A 362 11.96 30.96 -18.41
CA THR A 362 11.54 30.27 -19.64
C THR A 362 10.43 29.24 -19.38
N ARG A 363 9.62 28.93 -20.41
CA ARG A 363 8.68 27.81 -20.37
C ARG A 363 9.38 26.54 -20.86
N VAL A 364 9.22 25.46 -20.10
CA VAL A 364 9.82 24.17 -20.37
C VAL A 364 8.74 23.10 -20.47
N LYS A 365 8.96 22.15 -21.37
CA LYS A 365 8.11 20.95 -21.51
C LYS A 365 8.65 19.87 -20.60
N ILE A 366 7.76 19.16 -19.94
CA ILE A 366 8.11 18.13 -18.97
C ILE A 366 7.43 16.85 -19.40
N ILE A 367 8.22 15.80 -19.47
CA ILE A 367 7.75 14.43 -19.60
C ILE A 367 8.09 13.72 -18.31
N TYR A 368 7.08 13.21 -17.62
CA TYR A 368 7.29 12.52 -16.35
C TYR A 368 6.55 11.20 -16.29
N THR A 369 7.17 10.23 -15.65
CA THR A 369 6.69 8.84 -15.51
C THR A 369 6.57 8.52 -14.03
N ARG A 370 6.29 7.27 -13.65
CA ARG A 370 6.21 6.88 -12.23
C ARG A 370 7.52 7.15 -11.47
N SER A 371 8.67 7.05 -12.14
CA SER A 371 10.00 7.09 -11.51
C SER A 371 10.85 8.29 -11.91
N MET A 372 10.55 8.95 -13.04
CA MET A 372 11.43 9.99 -13.57
C MET A 372 10.68 11.26 -13.98
N VAL A 373 11.39 12.39 -13.93
CA VAL A 373 10.96 13.69 -14.45
C VAL A 373 12.04 14.18 -15.42
N SER A 374 11.69 14.31 -16.69
CA SER A 374 12.57 14.82 -17.74
C SER A 374 12.08 16.18 -18.21
N ILE A 375 12.99 17.15 -18.23
CA ILE A 375 12.71 18.56 -18.51
C ILE A 375 13.38 18.94 -19.83
N TYR A 376 12.62 19.54 -20.72
CA TYR A 376 13.02 19.90 -22.07
C TYR A 376 12.79 21.39 -22.33
N CYS A 377 13.75 22.03 -22.98
CA CYS A 377 13.62 23.37 -23.51
C CYS A 377 14.00 23.36 -24.99
N GLN A 378 13.13 23.90 -25.85
CA GLN A 378 13.34 23.98 -27.31
C GLN A 378 13.78 22.63 -27.94
N GLY A 379 13.21 21.52 -27.48
CA GLY A 379 13.50 20.17 -28.01
C GLY A 379 14.75 19.50 -27.43
N LYS A 380 15.56 20.19 -26.62
CA LYS A 380 16.72 19.61 -25.92
C LYS A 380 16.35 19.22 -24.50
N GLN A 381 16.74 18.02 -24.06
CA GLN A 381 16.64 17.60 -22.66
C GLN A 381 17.68 18.37 -21.84
N ILE A 382 17.21 19.17 -20.89
CA ILE A 382 18.06 20.08 -20.10
C ILE A 382 18.28 19.61 -18.68
N ALA A 383 17.41 18.76 -18.15
CA ALA A 383 17.54 18.17 -16.82
C ALA A 383 16.72 16.89 -16.70
N THR A 384 17.17 16.02 -15.80
CA THR A 384 16.49 14.76 -15.46
C THR A 384 16.60 14.52 -13.97
N HIS A 385 15.50 14.12 -13.36
CA HIS A 385 15.41 13.86 -11.92
C HIS A 385 14.72 12.52 -11.66
N ILE A 386 15.14 11.86 -10.59
CA ILE A 386 14.33 10.80 -9.98
C ILE A 386 13.09 11.48 -9.38
N ARG A 387 11.91 10.93 -9.65
CA ARG A 387 10.65 11.50 -9.20
C ARG A 387 10.49 11.27 -7.70
N SER A 388 10.35 12.36 -6.96
CA SER A 388 9.99 12.38 -5.54
C SER A 388 8.50 12.61 -5.34
N TYR A 389 7.95 11.96 -4.32
CA TYR A 389 6.55 12.09 -3.87
C TYR A 389 6.43 12.83 -2.52
N GLN A 390 7.54 13.35 -1.99
CA GLN A 390 7.51 14.19 -0.80
C GLN A 390 6.92 15.56 -1.14
N GLU A 391 5.77 15.89 -0.55
CA GLU A 391 5.09 17.16 -0.83
C GLU A 391 5.88 18.35 -0.29
N ASN A 392 5.85 19.47 -1.01
CA ASN A 392 6.40 20.78 -0.65
C ASN A 392 7.93 20.81 -0.40
N THR A 393 8.67 19.84 -0.95
CA THR A 393 10.13 19.76 -0.86
C THR A 393 10.81 20.03 -2.21
N TYR A 394 12.15 20.13 -2.20
CA TYR A 394 12.96 20.51 -3.35
C TYR A 394 13.99 19.42 -3.69
N THR A 395 14.01 19.00 -4.95
CA THR A 395 15.10 18.23 -5.55
C THR A 395 16.01 19.17 -6.32
N THR A 396 17.12 19.55 -5.69
CA THR A 396 18.09 20.49 -6.25
C THR A 396 19.39 19.80 -6.64
N VAL A 397 19.76 19.89 -7.92
CA VAL A 397 21.10 19.55 -8.41
C VAL A 397 21.97 20.79 -8.28
N ALA A 398 23.15 20.65 -7.66
CA ALA A 398 24.03 21.79 -7.37
C ALA A 398 24.42 22.56 -8.64
N GLU A 399 24.72 21.85 -9.73
CA GLU A 399 25.08 22.41 -11.04
C GLU A 399 23.98 23.29 -11.65
N HIS A 400 22.73 23.12 -11.23
CA HIS A 400 21.63 23.93 -11.73
C HIS A 400 21.59 25.34 -11.15
N LEU A 401 22.23 25.57 -10.00
CA LEU A 401 22.25 26.87 -9.31
C LEU A 401 23.27 27.82 -9.95
N LYS A 402 23.03 29.13 -9.92
CA LYS A 402 24.06 30.13 -10.28
C LYS A 402 25.25 30.01 -9.33
N SER A 403 26.45 30.34 -9.82
CA SER A 403 27.71 30.34 -9.06
C SER A 403 27.61 31.09 -7.73
N GLU A 404 26.86 32.20 -7.68
CA GLU A 404 26.61 32.96 -6.44
C GLU A 404 25.77 32.20 -5.41
N HIS A 405 24.73 31.48 -5.85
CA HIS A 405 23.91 30.65 -4.97
C HIS A 405 24.63 29.36 -4.54
N GLN A 406 25.48 28.80 -5.40
CA GLN A 406 26.39 27.70 -5.03
C GLN A 406 27.38 28.16 -3.96
N ALA A 407 28.00 29.34 -4.14
CA ALA A 407 28.92 29.93 -3.17
C ALA A 407 28.25 30.23 -1.83
N TYR A 408 26.97 30.63 -1.83
CA TYR A 408 26.17 30.83 -0.62
C TYR A 408 25.83 29.52 0.10
N LYS A 409 25.39 28.47 -0.61
CA LYS A 409 25.13 27.14 -0.01
C LYS A 409 26.39 26.45 0.52
N ASN A 410 27.55 26.72 -0.08
CA ASN A 410 28.84 26.14 0.32
C ASN A 410 29.54 26.93 1.45
N ARG A 411 28.87 27.93 2.05
CA ARG A 411 29.38 28.67 3.22
C ARG A 411 29.41 27.74 4.43
N SER A 412 30.61 27.36 4.85
CA SER A 412 30.86 26.65 6.09
C SER A 412 32.09 27.24 6.77
N HIS A 413 32.22 27.09 8.09
CA HIS A 413 33.42 27.49 8.82
C HIS A 413 34.68 26.89 8.17
N GLY A 414 34.65 25.59 7.82
CA GLY A 414 35.75 24.90 7.16
C GLY A 414 36.12 25.48 5.79
N THR A 415 35.13 25.90 4.99
CA THR A 415 35.36 26.53 3.68
C THR A 415 36.11 27.86 3.83
N TYR A 416 35.72 28.69 4.80
CA TYR A 416 36.37 29.98 5.06
C TYR A 416 37.78 29.81 5.63
N LEU A 417 37.98 28.86 6.55
CA LEU A 417 39.29 28.54 7.11
C LEU A 417 40.28 28.03 6.06
N THR A 418 39.84 27.13 5.18
CA THR A 418 40.69 26.61 4.10
C THR A 418 41.14 27.73 3.16
N ARG A 419 40.22 28.66 2.83
CA ARG A 419 40.54 29.83 2.01
C ARG A 419 41.50 30.80 2.71
N ALA A 420 41.34 31.01 4.02
CA ALA A 420 42.24 31.89 4.77
C ALA A 420 43.65 31.31 4.91
N LYS A 421 43.76 29.99 5.15
CA LYS A 421 45.05 29.26 5.18
C LYS A 421 45.82 29.36 3.86
N ALA A 422 45.12 29.44 2.74
CA ALA A 422 45.74 29.63 1.43
C ALA A 422 46.34 31.05 1.23
N HIS A 423 45.95 32.03 2.06
CA HIS A 423 46.49 33.39 2.01
C HIS A 423 47.60 33.61 3.03
N SER A 424 47.37 33.34 4.31
CA SER A 424 48.38 33.43 5.38
C SER A 424 47.96 32.65 6.62
N ALA A 425 48.92 32.27 7.47
CA ALA A 425 48.64 31.60 8.73
C ALA A 425 47.93 32.54 9.71
N GLU A 426 48.35 33.81 9.73
CA GLU A 426 47.81 34.88 10.55
C GLU A 426 46.34 35.18 10.24
N PHE A 427 45.95 35.15 8.96
CA PHE A 427 44.57 35.36 8.57
C PHE A 427 43.68 34.16 8.93
N ALA A 428 44.22 32.94 8.87
CA ALA A 428 43.51 31.75 9.32
C ALA A 428 43.25 31.81 10.84
N GLU A 429 44.25 32.16 11.63
CA GLU A 429 44.14 32.33 13.08
C GLU A 429 43.12 33.40 13.46
N LEU A 430 43.08 34.52 12.74
CA LEU A 430 42.04 35.55 12.90
C LEU A 430 40.63 35.02 12.65
N LEU A 431 40.43 34.19 11.61
CA LEU A 431 39.13 33.60 11.33
C LEU A 431 38.75 32.52 12.36
N GLU A 432 39.71 31.73 12.85
CA GLU A 432 39.47 30.76 13.93
C GLU A 432 38.99 31.49 15.19
N ALA A 433 39.70 32.55 15.62
CA ALA A 433 39.28 33.39 16.74
C ALA A 433 37.91 34.05 16.51
N LEU A 434 37.62 34.49 15.29
CA LEU A 434 36.33 35.09 14.93
C LEU A 434 35.17 34.07 15.00
N PHE A 435 35.41 32.81 14.65
CA PHE A 435 34.41 31.73 14.74
C PHE A 435 34.21 31.21 16.17
N GLU A 436 35.19 31.34 17.06
CA GLU A 436 35.04 31.03 18.49
C GLU A 436 34.09 32.00 19.22
N HIS A 437 34.01 33.25 18.74
CA HIS A 437 33.06 34.22 19.27
C HIS A 437 31.65 33.95 18.74
N ALA A 438 30.81 33.35 19.58
CA ALA A 438 29.43 32.97 19.29
C ALA A 438 28.56 34.16 18.82
N ARG A 439 28.51 34.38 17.50
CA ARG A 439 27.55 35.23 16.80
C ARG A 439 26.71 34.39 15.84
N TYR A 440 25.59 34.95 15.40
CA TYR A 440 24.77 34.31 14.38
C TYR A 440 25.60 34.04 13.09
N PRO A 441 25.61 32.81 12.53
CA PRO A 441 26.53 32.41 11.45
C PRO A 441 26.54 33.32 10.23
N GLU A 442 25.39 33.86 9.82
CA GLU A 442 25.33 34.76 8.66
C GLU A 442 26.08 36.09 8.87
N GLN A 443 26.08 36.62 10.11
CA GLN A 443 26.82 37.84 10.43
C GLN A 443 28.32 37.59 10.42
N LEU A 444 28.75 36.39 10.88
CA LEU A 444 30.14 35.95 10.80
C LEU A 444 30.56 35.80 9.34
N PHE A 445 29.77 35.12 8.50
CA PHE A 445 30.09 34.95 7.07
C PHE A 445 30.17 36.28 6.33
N ARG A 446 29.29 37.25 6.62
CA ARG A 446 29.40 38.62 6.06
C ARG A 446 30.68 39.33 6.50
N THR A 447 31.08 39.14 7.76
CA THR A 447 32.33 39.69 8.28
C THR A 447 33.53 39.06 7.56
N CYS A 448 33.54 37.73 7.41
CA CYS A 448 34.57 37.01 6.65
C CYS A 448 34.63 37.51 5.19
N ASP A 449 33.50 37.61 4.49
CA ASP A 449 33.43 38.13 3.12
C ASP A 449 34.03 39.55 3.03
N GLY A 450 33.75 40.40 4.01
CA GLY A 450 34.35 41.72 4.15
C GLY A 450 35.87 41.68 4.33
N LEU A 451 36.40 40.80 5.17
CA LEU A 451 37.84 40.65 5.38
C LEU A 451 38.56 40.13 4.12
N PHE A 452 37.96 39.17 3.39
CA PHE A 452 38.49 38.71 2.10
C PHE A 452 38.49 39.83 1.05
N ARG A 453 37.55 40.77 1.11
CA ARG A 453 37.54 41.95 0.25
C ARG A 453 38.70 42.89 0.60
N LEU A 454 38.87 43.22 1.89
CA LEU A 454 40.00 44.03 2.35
C LEU A 454 41.36 43.42 1.97
N LYS A 455 41.50 42.08 2.00
CA LYS A 455 42.73 41.41 1.56
C LYS A 455 43.09 41.67 0.09
N ARG A 456 42.09 41.93 -0.77
CA ARG A 456 42.30 42.28 -2.18
C ARG A 456 42.74 43.73 -2.34
N ASP A 457 42.31 44.59 -1.43
CA ASP A 457 42.52 46.04 -1.51
C ASP A 457 43.87 46.46 -0.88
N PHE A 458 44.48 45.62 -0.03
CA PHE A 458 45.71 45.93 0.71
C PHE A 458 46.86 44.91 0.46
N PRO A 459 48.14 45.35 0.46
CA PRO A 459 49.31 44.48 0.38
C PRO A 459 49.33 43.40 1.46
N THR A 460 49.85 42.21 1.13
CA THR A 460 49.85 41.05 2.04
C THR A 460 50.58 41.33 3.36
N GLU A 461 51.73 42.01 3.33
CA GLU A 461 52.51 42.33 4.54
C GLU A 461 51.81 43.31 5.49
N GLU A 462 51.04 44.27 4.97
CA GLU A 462 50.25 45.20 5.77
C GLU A 462 49.02 44.51 6.36
N PHE A 463 48.40 43.64 5.56
CA PHE A 463 47.26 42.84 5.97
C PHE A 463 47.61 41.87 7.12
N ASP A 464 48.72 41.14 7.01
CA ASP A 464 49.14 40.19 8.04
C ASP A 464 49.57 40.90 9.34
N ARG A 465 50.19 42.08 9.24
CA ARG A 465 50.46 42.94 10.41
C ARG A 465 49.17 43.39 11.09
N ALA A 466 48.15 43.78 10.32
CA ALA A 466 46.84 44.11 10.86
C ALA A 466 46.15 42.89 11.50
N CYS A 467 46.27 41.69 10.93
CA CYS A 467 45.79 40.45 11.55
C CYS A 467 46.42 40.22 12.93
N LYS A 468 47.76 40.28 13.04
CA LYS A 468 48.47 40.16 14.33
C LYS A 468 48.05 41.22 15.34
N TYR A 469 47.90 42.46 14.87
CA TYR A 469 47.48 43.57 15.72
C TYR A 469 46.06 43.38 16.26
N VAL A 470 45.12 42.95 15.42
CA VAL A 470 43.73 42.72 15.83
C VAL A 470 43.58 41.50 16.74
N LEU A 471 44.36 40.43 16.49
CA LEU A 471 44.46 39.27 17.38
C LEU A 471 44.95 39.68 18.78
N LYS A 472 46.00 40.51 18.86
CA LYS A 472 46.55 41.02 20.13
C LYS A 472 45.53 41.84 20.93
N ASN A 473 44.72 42.67 20.24
CA ASN A 473 43.74 43.55 20.86
C ASN A 473 42.36 42.88 21.09
N LYS A 474 42.13 41.66 20.59
CA LYS A 474 40.90 40.87 20.73
C LYS A 474 39.62 41.59 20.26
N LEU A 475 39.71 42.44 19.23
CA LEU A 475 38.58 43.21 18.67
C LEU A 475 38.23 42.76 17.25
N TYR A 476 37.45 41.68 17.15
CA TYR A 476 37.15 40.97 15.90
C TYR A 476 35.96 41.54 15.13
N THR A 477 36.00 42.84 14.80
CA THR A 477 34.97 43.48 13.96
C THR A 477 35.53 43.97 12.64
N TYR A 478 34.72 43.89 11.58
CA TYR A 478 35.09 44.40 10.26
C TYR A 478 35.55 45.86 10.31
N TYR A 479 34.80 46.73 11.00
CA TYR A 479 35.10 48.16 11.09
C TYR A 479 36.42 48.43 11.80
N TYR A 480 36.71 47.71 12.89
CA TYR A 480 37.99 47.86 13.60
C TYR A 480 39.16 47.41 12.73
N PHE A 481 39.03 46.25 12.08
CA PHE A 481 40.07 45.73 11.18
C PHE A 481 40.33 46.67 10.00
N ARG A 482 39.27 47.20 9.37
CA ARG A 482 39.35 48.21 8.32
C ARG A 482 40.08 49.48 8.79
N ASN A 483 39.74 49.96 9.98
CA ASN A 483 40.32 51.18 10.55
C ASN A 483 41.83 51.02 10.85
N VAL A 484 42.25 49.83 11.29
CA VAL A 484 43.67 49.49 11.52
C VAL A 484 44.46 49.51 10.21
N LEU A 485 43.86 49.02 9.12
CA LEU A 485 44.47 49.05 7.79
C LEU A 485 44.53 50.46 7.19
N GLU A 486 43.41 51.20 7.21
CA GLU A 486 43.32 52.54 6.62
C GLU A 486 44.23 53.56 7.31
N ASN A 487 44.41 53.47 8.64
CA ASN A 487 45.24 54.39 9.40
C ASN A 487 46.68 53.90 9.61
N GLY A 488 47.07 52.75 9.04
CA GLY A 488 48.39 52.16 9.23
C GLY A 488 48.75 51.94 10.71
N THR A 489 47.76 51.73 11.58
CA THR A 489 47.96 51.69 13.04
C THR A 489 48.87 50.54 13.48
N ALA A 490 48.89 49.46 12.68
CA ALA A 490 49.78 48.32 12.88
C ALA A 490 51.24 48.59 12.43
N ASN A 491 51.50 49.66 11.64
CA ASN A 491 52.84 50.01 11.15
C ASN A 491 53.59 50.97 12.09
N ASN A 492 52.89 51.69 12.96
CA ASN A 492 53.48 52.71 13.84
C ASN A 492 53.96 52.18 15.22
N GLN A 493 54.15 50.87 15.38
CA GLN A 493 54.76 50.28 16.58
C GLN A 493 56.22 49.90 16.32
N GLU A 494 57.08 50.89 16.08
CA GLU A 494 58.46 50.77 16.54
C GLU A 494 58.49 51.16 18.03
N GLU A 495 59.19 50.36 18.84
CA GLU A 495 59.23 50.45 20.29
C GLU A 495 59.64 51.84 20.81
N THR A 496 58.77 52.49 21.57
CA THR A 496 59.21 53.45 22.61
C THR A 496 58.42 53.18 23.89
N PRO A 497 59.07 52.78 25.00
CA PRO A 497 58.41 52.65 26.28
C PRO A 497 58.27 54.03 26.89
N VAL A 498 57.15 54.73 26.64
CA VAL A 498 56.83 55.92 27.42
C VAL A 498 56.23 55.47 28.75
N LYS A 499 57.08 55.36 29.77
CA LYS A 499 56.64 55.54 31.16
C LYS A 499 56.21 57.00 31.32
N SER A 500 54.92 57.30 31.22
CA SER A 500 54.37 58.54 31.77
C SER A 500 53.54 58.21 33.00
N SER A 501 54.09 58.50 34.16
CA SER A 501 53.34 58.67 35.40
C SER A 501 52.26 59.73 35.18
N LEU A 502 51.02 59.42 35.59
CA LEU A 502 49.92 60.38 35.58
C LEU A 502 50.28 61.61 36.43
N PRO A 503 50.01 62.86 35.98
CA PRO A 503 50.18 64.04 36.81
C PRO A 503 49.10 64.08 37.90
N ASP A 504 49.50 64.37 39.14
CA ASP A 504 48.55 64.63 40.23
C ASP A 504 47.79 65.93 39.96
N HIS A 505 46.48 65.83 39.75
CA HIS A 505 45.57 66.97 39.66
C HIS A 505 44.64 67.02 40.87
N ALA A 506 44.58 68.17 41.54
CA ALA A 506 43.83 68.43 42.77
C ALA A 506 42.28 68.37 42.65
N ASN A 507 41.74 67.84 41.55
CA ASN A 507 40.30 67.77 41.27
C ASN A 507 39.72 66.35 41.26
N ILE A 508 40.49 65.34 41.68
CA ILE A 508 39.97 63.98 41.87
C ILE A 508 39.29 63.90 43.24
N ARG A 509 37.96 64.03 43.27
CA ARG A 509 37.16 63.78 44.47
C ARG A 509 37.05 62.27 44.69
N GLY A 510 37.48 61.81 45.87
CA GLY A 510 37.55 60.39 46.20
C GLY A 510 36.19 59.68 46.33
N ARG A 511 36.25 58.34 46.35
CA ARG A 511 35.15 57.37 46.42
C ARG A 511 34.07 57.66 47.49
N ALA A 512 34.38 58.43 48.53
CA ALA A 512 33.42 58.81 49.57
C ALA A 512 32.33 59.80 49.11
N TYR A 513 32.53 60.52 47.99
CA TYR A 513 31.55 61.47 47.46
C TYR A 513 30.36 60.81 46.74
N TYR A 514 30.53 59.59 46.23
CA TYR A 514 29.50 58.84 45.50
C TYR A 514 28.76 57.79 46.35
N ALA A 515 29.04 57.69 47.64
CA ALA A 515 28.47 56.68 48.54
C ALA A 515 27.14 57.10 49.20
N GLY A 516 26.55 58.25 48.83
CA GLY A 516 25.34 58.76 49.47
C GLY A 516 24.38 59.42 48.48
N SER A 517 23.71 58.63 47.64
CA SER A 517 22.39 58.93 47.03
C SER A 517 22.01 57.88 45.96
N GLN A 518 21.37 56.79 46.37
CA GLN A 518 20.54 55.97 45.49
C GLN A 518 19.11 55.94 46.05
N PRO A 519 18.12 56.58 45.40
CA PRO A 519 16.72 56.20 45.56
C PRO A 519 16.44 54.96 44.71
N THR A 520 15.97 53.89 45.36
CA THR A 520 15.51 52.64 44.75
C THR A 520 14.14 52.86 44.08
N LEU A 521 14.10 52.77 42.75
CA LEU A 521 12.89 52.88 41.93
C LEU A 521 12.32 51.48 41.64
N PHE A 522 11.78 50.81 42.66
CA PHE A 522 10.86 49.68 42.52
C PHE A 522 10.04 49.53 43.80
N ASP A 523 8.90 50.23 43.87
CA ASP A 523 7.78 49.84 44.72
C ASP A 523 6.48 49.90 43.89
N PRO A 524 5.59 48.89 44.00
CA PRO A 524 4.38 48.78 43.18
C PRO A 524 3.27 49.72 43.70
N PRO A 525 2.46 50.36 42.83
CA PRO A 525 1.35 51.19 43.29
C PRO A 525 0.14 50.32 43.66
N SER A 526 -0.19 50.30 44.95
CA SER A 526 -1.45 49.81 45.52
C SER A 526 -2.39 50.97 45.81
N GLY A 527 -3.67 50.85 45.39
CA GLY A 527 -4.80 51.56 45.99
C GLY A 527 -5.33 52.78 45.22
N GLY A 528 -6.60 52.69 44.78
CA GLY A 528 -7.35 53.76 44.09
C GLY A 528 -7.92 54.83 45.02
N PRO A 529 -8.69 55.77 44.46
CA PRO A 529 -10.02 56.10 45.03
C PRO A 529 -11.10 56.25 43.94
N GLU A 530 -12.28 55.68 44.18
CA GLU A 530 -13.55 56.40 44.46
C GLU A 530 -13.91 57.52 43.46
N MET A 531 -14.89 57.24 42.60
CA MET A 531 -15.82 58.26 42.10
C MET A 531 -17.23 57.92 42.55
N ARG A 532 -17.84 58.90 43.21
CA ARG A 532 -19.24 58.99 43.66
C ARG A 532 -20.09 59.72 42.60
N PRO A 533 -21.43 59.73 42.74
CA PRO A 533 -22.39 59.51 41.66
C PRO A 533 -22.98 60.79 41.09
N GLU A 534 -23.59 60.67 39.90
CA GLU A 534 -24.93 61.16 39.53
C GLU A 534 -25.43 60.45 38.27
#